data_AF-A0A3B8RUR3-F1
#
_entry.id   AF-A0A3B8RUR3-F1
#
_cell.length_a   1.000
_cell.length_b   1.000
_cell.length_c   1.000
_cell.angle_alpha   90.00
_cell.angle_beta   90.00
_cell.angle_gamma   90.00
#
_symmetry.space_group_name_H-M   'P 1'
#
loop_
_entity.id
_entity.type
_entity.pdbx_description
1 polymer ?
#
loop_
_entity_poly.entity_id
_entity_poly.type
_entity_poly.pdbx_seq_one_letter_code
_entity_poly.pdbx_strand_id
1 'polypeptide(L)'
;ETDLGKVKLGQKTELKVDSFPERVFEGKVVYISPEAEFTPKNIQTKDERTKLVFAVKIAIPNKEYDLKTGMPADASIITKLQD
;
A
#
# COMPACT_ATOMS: atom_id res chain seq x y z
N GLU A 1 -6.85 -12.00 -6.60
CA GLU A 1 -6.09 -12.27 -7.84
C GLU A 1 -6.17 -11.13 -8.86
N THR A 2 -7.37 -10.65 -9.22
CA THR A 2 -7.57 -9.68 -10.33
C THR A 2 -6.78 -8.37 -10.21
N ASP A 3 -6.53 -7.87 -9.00
CA ASP A 3 -5.81 -6.61 -8.81
C ASP A 3 -4.28 -6.76 -8.84
N LEU A 4 -3.73 -7.95 -8.53
CA LEU A 4 -2.28 -8.16 -8.54
C LEU A 4 -1.70 -7.95 -9.95
N GLY A 5 -2.40 -8.41 -10.99
CA GLY A 5 -1.97 -8.22 -12.38
C GLY A 5 -1.88 -6.75 -12.83
N LYS A 6 -2.51 -5.83 -12.08
CA LYS A 6 -2.47 -4.39 -12.36
C LYS A 6 -1.30 -3.70 -11.68
N VAL A 7 -0.69 -4.34 -10.68
CA VAL A 7 0.42 -3.79 -9.90
C VAL A 7 1.76 -4.16 -10.53
N LYS A 8 2.63 -3.17 -10.74
CA LYS A 8 3.94 -3.33 -11.37
C LYS A 8 5.01 -2.57 -10.62
N LEU A 9 6.24 -3.08 -10.65
CA LEU A 9 7.42 -2.36 -10.14
C LEU A 9 7.55 -0.99 -10.81
N GLY A 10 7.95 0.02 -10.03
CA GLY A 10 8.12 1.40 -10.50
C GLY A 10 6.83 2.21 -10.61
N GLN A 11 5.65 1.61 -10.38
CA GLN A 11 4.39 2.36 -10.36
C GLN A 11 4.40 3.44 -9.29
N LYS A 12 3.85 4.60 -9.66
CA LYS A 12 3.62 5.70 -8.72
C LYS A 12 2.60 5.28 -7.67
N THR A 13 2.81 5.78 -6.46
CA THR A 13 1.90 5.59 -5.34
C THR A 13 1.68 6.91 -4.62
N GLU A 14 0.53 7.05 -3.99
CA GLU A 14 0.21 8.13 -3.07
C GLU A 14 0.06 7.54 -1.67
N LEU A 15 0.75 8.11 -0.69
CA LEU A 15 0.66 7.71 0.71
C LEU A 15 0.01 8.85 1.51
N LYS A 16 -0.94 8.49 2.36
CA LYS A 16 -1.52 9.37 3.40
C LYS A 16 -1.21 8.78 4.77
N VAL A 17 -0.99 9.66 5.74
CA VAL A 17 -0.76 9.26 7.14
C VAL A 17 -1.61 10.12 8.05
N ASP A 18 -2.12 9.52 9.13
CA ASP A 18 -3.05 10.19 10.06
C ASP A 18 -2.45 11.44 10.71
N SER A 19 -1.12 11.45 10.92
CA SER A 19 -0.40 12.58 11.52
C SER A 19 -0.30 13.80 10.60
N PHE A 20 -0.52 13.64 9.29
CA PHE A 20 -0.46 14.71 8.29
C PHE A 20 -1.61 14.58 7.29
N PRO A 21 -2.87 14.79 7.73
CA PRO A 21 -4.06 14.47 6.94
C PRO A 21 -4.18 15.30 5.65
N GLU A 22 -3.58 16.50 5.63
CA GLU A 22 -3.57 17.40 4.47
C GLU A 22 -2.39 17.16 3.51
N ARG A 23 -1.47 16.25 3.84
CA ARG A 23 -0.30 15.96 3.02
C ARG A 23 -0.43 14.61 2.32
N VAL A 24 0.00 14.59 1.07
CA VAL A 24 0.15 13.36 0.28
C VAL A 24 1.62 13.18 -0.03
N PHE A 25 2.15 12.00 0.27
CA PHE A 25 3.53 11.63 -0.01
C PHE A 25 3.57 10.75 -1.26
N GLU A 26 4.27 11.22 -2.29
CA GLU A 26 4.47 10.43 -3.51
C GLU A 26 5.56 9.38 -3.30
N GLY A 27 5.30 8.16 -3.77
CA GLY A 27 6.21 7.04 -3.68
C GLY A 27 6.25 6.20 -4.96
N LYS A 28 7.02 5.12 -4.90
CA LYS A 28 7.07 4.11 -5.97
C LYS A 28 7.10 2.71 -5.41
N VAL A 29 6.40 1.79 -6.08
CA VAL A 29 6.50 0.35 -5.79
C VAL A 29 7.91 -0.14 -6.12
N VAL A 30 8.60 -0.71 -5.13
CA VAL A 30 9.97 -1.25 -5.30
C VAL A 30 10.05 -2.76 -5.06
N TYR A 31 9.00 -3.35 -4.50
CA TYR A 31 8.92 -4.78 -4.28
C TYR A 31 7.46 -5.24 -4.26
N ILE A 32 7.21 -6.42 -4.83
CA ILE A 32 5.93 -7.13 -4.77
C ILE A 32 6.29 -8.56 -4.36
N SER A 33 5.67 -9.05 -3.28
CA SER A 33 5.90 -10.42 -2.82
C SER A 33 5.41 -11.44 -3.85
N PRO A 34 6.19 -12.49 -4.16
CA PRO A 34 5.70 -13.59 -4.99
C PRO A 34 4.74 -14.51 -4.20
N GLU A 35 4.71 -14.39 -2.88
CA GLU A 35 3.90 -15.21 -1.98
C GLU A 35 2.73 -14.40 -1.42
N ALA A 36 1.55 -15.02 -1.44
CA ALA A 36 0.34 -14.48 -0.83
C ALA A 36 0.30 -14.87 0.65
N GLU A 37 -0.19 -13.95 1.48
CA GLU A 37 -0.41 -14.14 2.91
C GLU A 37 -1.90 -14.05 3.23
N PHE A 38 -2.33 -14.75 4.27
CA PHE A 38 -3.69 -14.61 4.79
C PHE A 38 -3.73 -13.49 5.82
N THR A 39 -4.73 -12.60 5.73
CA THR A 39 -4.93 -11.57 6.75
C THR A 39 -5.28 -12.19 8.11
N PRO A 40 -4.67 -11.74 9.22
CA PRO A 40 -4.99 -12.25 10.55
C PRO A 40 -6.43 -11.91 10.94
N LYS A 41 -7.12 -12.88 11.55
CA LYS A 41 -8.51 -12.75 11.99
C LYS A 41 -8.59 -11.87 13.24
N ASN A 42 -8.75 -10.56 13.07
CA ASN A 42 -9.43 -9.74 14.09
C ASN A 42 -10.29 -8.69 13.40
N ILE A 43 -11.39 -9.14 12.80
CA ILE A 43 -12.26 -8.28 12.00
C ILE A 43 -13.73 -8.51 12.39
N GLN A 44 -14.46 -7.40 12.60
CA GLN A 44 -15.81 -7.37 13.17
C GLN A 44 -16.89 -7.95 12.24
N THR A 45 -16.61 -8.12 10.94
CA THR A 45 -17.58 -8.61 9.93
C THR A 45 -17.20 -10.01 9.42
N LYS A 46 -18.22 -10.79 9.02
CA LYS A 46 -18.03 -12.17 8.52
C LYS A 46 -17.31 -12.23 7.16
N ASP A 47 -17.51 -11.22 6.32
CA ASP A 47 -16.96 -11.13 4.95
C ASP A 47 -15.45 -10.85 4.89
N GLU A 48 -14.86 -10.36 5.97
CA GLU A 48 -13.42 -10.07 6.03
C GLU A 48 -12.57 -11.26 6.51
N ARG A 49 -13.20 -12.40 6.74
CA ARG A 49 -12.51 -13.63 7.16
C ARG A 49 -11.71 -14.21 5.99
N THR A 50 -10.40 -14.02 6.03
CA THR A 50 -9.40 -14.71 5.20
C THR A 50 -9.36 -14.20 3.75
N LYS A 51 -8.85 -12.99 3.54
CA LYS A 51 -8.45 -12.52 2.20
C LYS A 51 -6.99 -12.86 1.95
N LEU A 52 -6.67 -13.30 0.73
CA LEU A 52 -5.30 -13.39 0.24
C LEU A 52 -4.79 -11.98 -0.05
N VAL A 53 -3.71 -11.59 0.60
CA VAL A 53 -3.02 -10.31 0.39
C VAL A 53 -1.59 -10.56 -0.07
N PHE A 54 -1.01 -9.60 -0.79
CA PHE A 54 0.37 -9.66 -1.23
C PHE A 54 1.11 -8.48 -0.62
N ALA A 55 2.25 -8.74 0.04
CA ALA A 55 3.06 -7.67 0.59
C ALA A 55 3.69 -6.85 -0.54
N VAL A 56 3.58 -5.52 -0.44
CA VAL A 56 4.19 -4.56 -1.38
C VAL A 56 5.06 -3.60 -0.57
N LYS A 57 6.27 -3.31 -1.05
CA LYS A 57 7.10 -2.25 -0.46
C LYS A 57 7.09 -1.03 -1.37
N ILE A 58 6.91 0.12 -0.76
CA ILE A 58 6.88 1.41 -1.42
C ILE A 58 8.08 2.21 -0.91
N ALA A 59 8.90 2.72 -1.82
CA ALA A 59 9.94 3.68 -1.50
C ALA A 59 9.37 5.09 -1.58
N ILE A 60 9.54 5.86 -0.50
CA ILE A 60 9.01 7.22 -0.36
C ILE A 60 10.17 8.15 0.00
N PRO A 61 10.40 9.25 -0.75
CA PRO A 61 11.35 10.28 -0.34
C PRO A 61 10.90 10.90 0.99
N ASN A 62 11.77 10.84 2.00
CA ASN A 62 11.47 11.35 3.35
C ASN A 62 12.55 12.36 3.79
N LYS A 63 12.73 13.43 3.00
CA LYS A 63 13.82 14.40 3.18
C LYS A 63 13.72 15.17 4.51
N GLU A 64 12.51 15.51 4.91
CA GLU A 64 12.23 16.24 6.15
C GLU A 64 12.14 15.32 7.38
N TYR A 65 12.31 14.00 7.19
CA TYR A 65 12.16 12.99 8.23
C TYR A 65 10.79 12.99 8.95
N ASP A 66 9.76 13.51 8.29
CA ASP A 66 8.38 13.56 8.81
C ASP A 66 7.77 12.17 9.00
N LEU A 67 8.08 11.23 8.10
CA LEU A 67 7.60 9.84 8.21
C LEU A 67 8.49 9.04 9.16
N LYS A 68 7.90 8.44 10.20
CA LYS A 68 8.59 7.60 11.18
C LYS A 68 8.12 6.15 11.11
N THR A 69 8.99 5.23 11.52
CA THR A 69 8.64 3.81 11.64
C THR A 69 7.51 3.62 12.64
N GLY A 70 6.54 2.76 12.28
CA GLY A 70 5.37 2.46 13.12
C GLY A 70 4.18 3.39 12.92
N MET A 71 4.32 4.46 12.11
CA MET A 71 3.17 5.28 11.73
C MET A 71 2.20 4.48 10.85
N PRO A 72 0.89 4.45 11.16
CA PRO A 72 -0.12 3.90 10.26
C PRO A 72 -0.20 4.78 9.01
N ALA A 73 -0.42 4.14 7.87
CA ALA A 73 -0.47 4.81 6.58
C ALA A 73 -1.35 4.06 5.58
N ASP A 74 -2.05 4.83 4.75
CA ASP A 74 -2.84 4.33 3.63
C ASP A 74 -2.11 4.62 2.32
N ALA A 75 -1.86 3.57 1.54
CA ALA A 75 -1.19 3.68 0.25
C ALA A 75 -2.14 3.35 -0.90
N SER A 76 -2.21 4.24 -1.88
CA SER A 76 -2.92 4.02 -3.15
C SER A 76 -1.90 3.83 -4.27
N ILE A 77 -1.98 2.72 -5.00
CA ILE A 77 -1.14 2.46 -6.18
C ILE A 77 -1.86 3.01 -7.41
N ILE A 78 -1.20 3.90 -8.15
CA ILE A 78 -1.77 4.51 -9.34
C ILE A 78 -1.70 3.50 -10.49
N THR A 79 -2.75 2.70 -10.60
CA THR A 79 -2.97 1.82 -11.74
C THR A 79 -3.70 2.65 -12.80
N LYS A 80 -2.96 3.18 -13.78
CA LYS A 80 -3.59 3.84 -14.93
C LYS A 80 -4.55 2.83 -15.59
N LEU A 81 -5.85 3.01 -15.39
CA LEU A 81 -6.82 2.88 -16.48
C LEU A 81 -6.65 4.17 -17.29
N GLN A 82 -5.70 4.19 -18.20
CA GLN A 82 -5.80 5.08 -19.35
C GLN A 82 -6.24 4.16 -20.48
N ASP A 83 -7.48 4.38 -20.93
CA ASP A 83 -8.03 3.87 -22.18
C ASP A 83 -7.02 3.95 -23.35
#